data_AF-A0A4Y4KBI4-F1
#
_entry.id   AF-A0A4Y4KBI4-F1
#
_cell.length_a   1.000
_cell.length_b   1.000
_cell.length_c   1.000
_cell.angle_alpha   90.00
_cell.angle_beta   90.00
_cell.angle_gamma   90.00
#
_symmetry.space_group_name_H-M   'P 1'
#
loop_
_entity.id
_entity.type
_entity.pdbx_description
1 polymer ?
#
loop_
_entity_poly.entity_id
_entity_poly.type
_entity_poly.pdbx_seq_one_letter_code
_entity_poly.pdbx_strand_id
1 'polypeptide(L)' 'MRYFIMGSALSSFAGGFVDDAGAYDPADYPRLGQAHLLAEQQEKIDERAFETGLAALLDGLTRQYEQVGRST' A
#
# COMPACT_ATOMS: atom_id res chain seq x y z
N MET A 1 -23.94 10.85 3.12
CA MET A 1 -23.32 9.86 2.22
C MET A 1 -21.94 9.54 2.78
N ARG A 2 -21.61 8.27 3.05
CA ARG A 2 -20.26 7.85 3.46
C ARG A 2 -19.64 7.12 2.28
N TYR A 3 -18.60 7.70 1.68
CA TYR A 3 -17.91 7.12 0.53
C TYR A 3 -16.73 6.30 1.03
N PHE A 4 -16.64 5.05 0.57
CA PHE A 4 -15.45 4.23 0.74
C PHE A 4 -14.55 4.49 -0.48
N ILE A 5 -13.61 5.43 -0.35
CA ILE A 5 -12.61 5.71 -1.38
C ILE A 5 -11.54 4.61 -1.25
N MET A 6 -11.60 3.59 -2.10
CA MET A 6 -10.46 2.71 -2.30
C MET A 6 -9.40 3.53 -3.04
N GLY A 7 -8.33 3.89 -2.32
CA GLY A 7 -7.22 4.70 -2.80
C GLY A 7 -6.33 3.99 -3.83
N SER A 8 -6.89 3.29 -4.82
CA SER A 8 -6.13 2.81 -5.98
C SER A 8 -5.83 3.92 -7.00
N ALA A 9 -6.09 5.19 -6.66
CA ALA A 9 -5.93 6.35 -7.54
C ALA A 9 -5.33 7.59 -6.84
N LEU A 10 -4.46 7.41 -5.84
CA LEU A 10 -3.69 8.52 -5.26
C LEU A 10 -2.19 8.25 -5.43
N SER A 11 -1.73 8.43 -6.68
CA SER A 11 -0.34 8.32 -7.12
C SER A 11 0.32 6.95 -6.89
N SER A 12 1.35 6.67 -7.69
CA SER A 12 2.23 5.53 -7.47
C SER A 12 2.73 5.53 -6.02
N PHE A 13 2.57 4.42 -5.30
CA PHE A 13 3.06 4.27 -3.93
C PHE A 13 4.57 4.49 -3.90
N ALA A 14 5.27 3.93 -4.89
CA ALA A 14 6.71 4.07 -4.99
C ALA A 14 7.18 5.36 -5.70
N GLY A 15 6.28 6.11 -6.34
CA GLY A 15 6.58 7.40 -6.96
C GLY A 15 6.83 8.55 -5.98
N GLY A 16 6.60 8.33 -4.68
CA GLY A 16 6.97 9.25 -3.61
C GLY A 16 8.42 9.10 -3.14
N PHE A 17 9.15 8.07 -3.60
CA PHE A 17 10.55 7.87 -3.22
C PHE A 17 11.48 8.53 -4.26
N VAL A 18 12.28 9.47 -3.78
CA VAL A 18 13.34 10.08 -4.60
C VAL A 18 14.50 9.09 -4.75
N ASP A 19 15.04 8.98 -5.97
CA ASP A 19 16.22 8.16 -6.31
C ASP A 19 17.55 8.84 -5.87
N ASP A 20 17.56 9.42 -4.68
CA ASP A 20 18.74 10.03 -4.08
C ASP A 20 18.98 9.40 -2.71
N ALA A 21 20.07 8.66 -2.59
CA ALA A 21 20.47 8.04 -1.32
C ALA A 21 20.73 9.08 -0.22
N GLY A 22 21.16 10.29 -0.58
CA GLY A 22 21.39 11.40 0.34
C GLY A 22 20.10 11.99 0.93
N ALA A 23 18.93 11.72 0.33
CA ALA A 23 17.64 12.16 0.84
C ALA A 23 17.20 11.37 2.10
N TYR A 24 17.85 10.24 2.40
CA TYR A 24 17.50 9.35 3.51
C TYR A 24 18.67 9.21 4.49
N ASP A 25 19.01 10.29 5.18
CA ASP A 25 20.00 10.24 6.26
C ASP A 25 19.54 9.23 7.34
N PRO A 26 20.34 8.20 7.66
CA PRO A 26 20.02 7.23 8.71
C PRO A 26 19.82 7.83 10.10
N ALA A 27 20.38 9.00 10.39
CA ALA A 27 20.19 9.72 11.64
C ALA A 27 18.74 10.21 11.80
N ASP A 28 18.11 10.65 10.71
CA ASP A 28 16.74 11.15 10.68
C ASP A 28 15.73 10.04 10.34
N TYR A 29 16.13 9.07 9.51
CA TYR A 29 15.30 7.98 9.04
C TYR A 29 15.97 6.60 9.17
N PRO A 30 15.99 6.02 10.39
CA PRO A 30 16.74 4.80 10.69
C PRO A 30 16.33 3.55 9.89
N ARG A 31 15.13 3.57 9.29
CA ARG A 31 14.57 2.45 8.51
C ARG A 31 14.46 2.74 7.02
N LEU A 32 14.89 3.91 6.55
CA LEU A 32 14.73 4.34 5.15
C LEU A 32 16.06 4.53 4.40
N GLY A 33 17.22 4.15 4.95
CA GLY A 33 18.50 4.30 4.26
C GLY A 33 18.62 3.59 2.89
N GLN A 34 17.70 2.67 2.58
CA GLN A 34 17.61 1.97 1.29
C GLN A 34 16.39 2.37 0.46
N ALA A 35 15.64 3.38 0.88
CA ALA A 35 14.38 3.76 0.26
C ALA A 35 14.54 4.28 -1.18
N HIS A 36 15.72 4.79 -1.54
CA HIS A 36 16.07 5.16 -2.91
C HIS A 36 15.97 3.97 -3.89
N LEU A 37 16.27 2.74 -3.45
CA LEU A 37 16.15 1.52 -4.29
C LEU A 37 14.70 1.17 -4.64
N LEU A 38 13.72 1.74 -3.94
CA LEU A 38 12.30 1.48 -4.20
C LEU A 38 11.83 2.20 -5.48
N ALA A 39 12.49 3.29 -5.88
CA ALA A 39 12.21 3.97 -7.14
C ALA A 39 12.46 3.05 -8.35
N GLU A 40 13.54 2.25 -8.32
CA GLU A 40 13.85 1.29 -9.40
C GLU A 40 12.87 0.11 -9.47
N GLN A 41 12.20 -0.22 -8.37
CA GLN A 41 11.21 -1.31 -8.29
C GLN A 41 9.77 -0.79 -8.26
N GLN A 42 9.56 0.49 -8.59
CA GLN A 42 8.30 1.20 -8.41
C GLN A 42 7.10 0.46 -9.03
N GLU A 43 7.24 0.03 -10.29
CA GLU A 43 6.20 -0.69 -11.01
C GLU A 43 5.78 -2.00 -10.31
N LYS A 44 6.77 -2.78 -9.85
CA LYS A 44 6.50 -4.05 -9.15
C LYS A 44 5.89 -3.83 -7.78
N ILE A 45 6.32 -2.80 -7.06
CA ILE A 45 5.80 -2.47 -5.73
C ILE A 45 4.34 -2.02 -5.85
N ASP A 46 4.03 -1.17 -6.82
CA ASP A 46 2.66 -0.69 -7.06
C ASP A 46 1.71 -1.84 -7.43
N GLU A 47 2.13 -2.73 -8.35
CA GLU A 47 1.35 -3.90 -8.73
C GLU A 47 1.06 -4.81 -7.52
N ARG A 48 2.08 -5.13 -6.74
CA ARG A 48 1.93 -5.99 -5.55
C ARG A 48 1.12 -5.34 -4.44
N ALA A 49 1.25 -4.03 -4.25
CA ALA A 49 0.46 -3.27 -3.28
C ALA A 49 -1.03 -3.30 -3.67
N PHE A 50 -1.33 -3.15 -4.96
CA PHE A 50 -2.70 -3.28 -5.47
C PHE A 50 -3.29 -4.67 -5.25
N GLU A 51 -2.57 -5.73 -5.65
CA GLU A 51 -3.00 -7.14 -5.44
C GLU A 51 -3.28 -7.41 -3.96
N THR A 52 -2.37 -6.98 -3.08
CA THR A 52 -2.48 -7.18 -1.63
C THR A 52 -3.68 -6.44 -1.05
N GLY A 53 -3.90 -5.18 -1.46
CA GLY A 53 -5.03 -4.38 -1.02
C GLY A 53 -6.37 -4.95 -1.47
N LEU A 54 -6.45 -5.46 -2.70
CA LEU A 54 -7.65 -6.11 -3.23
C LEU A 54 -7.98 -7.39 -2.46
N ALA A 55 -6.98 -8.24 -2.23
CA ALA A 55 -7.17 -9.48 -1.45
C ALA A 55 -7.65 -9.19 -0.03
N ALA A 56 -7.02 -8.24 0.67
CA ALA A 56 -7.41 -7.86 2.02
C ALA A 56 -8.85 -7.32 2.10
N LEU A 57 -9.30 -6.57 1.09
CA LEU A 57 -10.69 -6.11 1.01
C LEU A 57 -11.65 -7.28 0.84
N LEU A 58 -11.40 -8.16 -0.13
CA LEU A 58 -12.28 -9.29 -0.43
C LEU A 58 -12.38 -10.24 0.77
N ASP A 59 -11.26 -10.50 1.45
CA ASP A 59 -11.23 -11.27 2.69
C ASP A 59 -12.07 -10.62 3.79
N GLY A 60 -11.91 -9.30 3.97
CA GLY A 60 -12.68 -8.53 4.95
C GLY A 60 -14.19 -8.60 4.68
N LEU A 61 -14.60 -8.38 3.43
CA LEU A 61 -16.01 -8.45 3.02
C LEU A 61 -16.59 -9.85 3.19
N THR A 62 -15.83 -10.88 2.83
CA THR A 62 -16.24 -12.29 2.98
C THR A 62 -16.51 -12.63 4.44
N ARG A 63 -15.58 -12.26 5.35
CA ARG A 63 -15.76 -12.45 6.79
C ARG A 63 -17.01 -11.76 7.34
N GLN A 64 -17.25 -10.51 6.90
CA GLN A 64 -18.43 -9.75 7.31
C GLN A 64 -19.73 -10.41 6.80
N TYR A 65 -19.76 -10.84 5.54
CA TYR A 65 -20.91 -11.52 4.96
C TYR A 65 -21.25 -12.80 5.73
N GLU A 66 -20.26 -13.64 6.01
CA GLU A 66 -20.48 -14.85 6.80
C GLU A 66 -20.97 -14.56 8.22
N GLN A 67 -20.48 -13.49 8.85
CA GLN A 67 -20.91 -13.11 10.19
C GLN A 67 -22.39 -12.70 10.21
N VAL A 68 -22.87 -12.00 9.18
CA VAL A 68 -24.29 -11.67 9.01
C VAL A 68 -25.12 -12.95 8.79
N GLY A 69 -24.66 -13.86 7.92
CA GLY A 69 -25.35 -15.11 7.64
C GLY A 69 -25.45 -16.08 8.83
N ARG A 70 -24.49 -16.03 9.76
CA ARG A 70 -24.53 -16.81 11.02
C ARG A 70 -25.42 -16.19 12.11
N SER A 71 -25.83 -14.94 11.95
CA SER A 71 -26.62 -14.21 12.95
C SER A 71 -28.13 -14.24 12.67
N THR A 72 -28.55 -14.96 11.62
CA THR A 72 -29.95 -15.17 11.21
C THR A 72 -30.31 -16.63 11.43
#